data_AF-A0A414C7R6-F1
#
_entry.id   AF-A0A414C7R6-F1
#
_cell.length_a   1.000
_cell.length_b   1.000
_cell.length_c   1.000
_cell.angle_alpha   90.00
_cell.angle_beta   90.00
_cell.angle_gamma   90.00
#
_symmetry.space_group_name_H-M   'P 1'
#
loop_
_entity.id
_entity.type
_entity.pdbx_description
1 polymer ?
#
loop_
_entity_poly.entity_id
_entity_poly.type
_entity_poly.pdbx_seq_one_letter_code
_entity_poly.pdbx_strand_id
1 'polypeptide(L)'
;MKKRDNIYEAFLSAIDEDLRDMCEMNGKVERSLPCPYCGEKNVERLAKSLVGVLEERSPDIPGLVPEQYRADVHEARELLTAATLALLPLYFPPRDSRIGSVATVVSMFRHGRTADFKSAGVLLFEEVATGMKYSTKQGAYIPSSFVRHTDGRKPCDRLHRDGSRGFTADEDDAVMFYKRYLKVQRRVFDTSPRFNFELCVKRPFEALLDERHTFYYMEEKMEIDLTNKVHGLENRYLLNIKHHKDYDLLDKLMIHALLAYLGDTTVSTAARESYLAQAERLIGHATKSPHSAQLNEDDGDDRIA
;
A
#
# COMPACT_ATOMS: atom_id res chain seq x y z
N MET A 1 -3.20 -22.58 -8.30
CA MET A 1 -4.04 -22.63 -7.08
C MET A 1 -3.20 -22.95 -5.82
N LYS A 2 -2.12 -22.20 -5.51
CA LYS A 2 -1.21 -22.55 -4.37
C LYS A 2 -0.72 -21.39 -3.49
N LYS A 3 -1.04 -20.12 -3.80
CA LYS A 3 -0.53 -18.96 -3.04
C LYS A 3 -1.49 -18.44 -1.94
N ARG A 4 -2.81 -18.57 -2.14
CA ARG A 4 -3.82 -18.00 -1.23
C ARG A 4 -4.01 -18.84 0.05
N ASP A 5 -3.97 -20.16 -0.09
CA ASP A 5 -4.00 -21.08 1.05
C ASP A 5 -2.80 -20.85 1.97
N ASN A 6 -1.62 -20.55 1.42
CA ASN A 6 -0.43 -20.31 2.23
C ASN A 6 -0.56 -19.09 3.16
N ILE A 7 -1.14 -17.96 2.70
CA ILE A 7 -1.20 -16.75 3.54
C ILE A 7 -2.22 -16.91 4.66
N TYR A 8 -3.40 -17.46 4.36
CA TYR A 8 -4.42 -17.66 5.38
C TYR A 8 -3.98 -18.71 6.42
N GLU A 9 -3.40 -19.84 5.99
CA GLU A 9 -2.88 -20.84 6.91
C GLU A 9 -1.68 -20.32 7.72
N ALA A 10 -0.79 -19.52 7.12
CA ALA A 10 0.30 -18.86 7.85
C ALA A 10 -0.24 -17.88 8.88
N PHE A 11 -1.30 -17.13 8.55
CA PHE A 11 -1.99 -16.26 9.50
C PHE A 11 -2.61 -17.05 10.67
N LEU A 12 -3.35 -18.13 10.39
CA LEU A 12 -3.89 -19.00 11.44
C LEU A 12 -2.81 -19.63 12.32
N SER A 13 -1.65 -19.92 11.75
CA SER A 13 -0.50 -20.45 12.48
C SER A 13 0.22 -19.40 13.34
N ALA A 14 0.04 -18.11 13.03
CA ALA A 14 0.70 -16.98 13.69
C ALA A 14 -0.16 -16.31 14.78
N ILE A 15 -1.38 -16.79 15.01
CA ILE A 15 -2.28 -16.28 16.06
C ILE A 15 -2.37 -17.28 17.22
N ASP A 16 -2.65 -16.74 18.41
CA ASP A 16 -2.84 -17.52 19.64
C ASP A 16 -3.95 -18.58 19.48
N GLU A 17 -3.83 -19.71 20.19
CA GLU A 17 -4.74 -20.86 20.08
C GLU A 17 -6.20 -20.47 20.39
N ASP A 18 -6.43 -19.64 21.40
CA ASP A 18 -7.76 -19.13 21.78
C ASP A 18 -8.42 -18.29 20.67
N LEU A 19 -7.63 -17.49 19.95
CA LEU A 19 -8.11 -16.70 18.81
C LEU A 19 -8.36 -17.56 17.57
N ARG A 20 -7.56 -18.60 17.38
CA ARG A 20 -7.72 -19.58 16.30
C ARG A 20 -8.99 -20.42 16.48
N ASP A 21 -9.28 -20.90 17.68
CA ASP A 21 -10.47 -21.68 17.98
C ASP A 21 -11.76 -20.93 17.62
N MET A 22 -11.78 -19.60 17.77
CA MET A 22 -12.90 -18.76 17.33
C MET A 22 -13.14 -18.80 15.82
N CYS A 23 -12.12 -19.07 15.00
CA CYS A 23 -12.29 -19.27 13.56
C CYS A 23 -12.93 -20.63 13.28
N GLU A 24 -12.51 -21.68 13.99
CA GLU A 24 -13.04 -23.04 13.82
C GLU A 24 -14.51 -23.14 14.22
N MET A 25 -14.91 -22.41 15.28
CA MET A 25 -16.30 -22.28 15.71
C MET A 25 -17.20 -21.62 14.67
N ASN A 26 -16.62 -20.82 13.75
CA ASN A 26 -17.31 -20.24 12.60
C ASN A 26 -17.43 -21.22 11.41
N GLY A 27 -17.18 -22.52 11.63
CA GLY A 27 -16.98 -23.66 10.71
C GLY A 27 -17.99 -23.94 9.58
N LYS A 28 -18.75 -22.94 9.15
CA LYS A 28 -19.58 -22.90 7.94
C LYS A 28 -19.09 -21.88 6.91
N VAL A 29 -18.11 -21.03 7.24
CA VAL A 29 -17.62 -19.95 6.37
C VAL A 29 -16.15 -20.16 6.02
N GLU A 30 -15.87 -20.39 4.74
CA GLU A 30 -14.49 -20.54 4.24
C GLU A 30 -13.67 -19.25 4.52
N ARG A 31 -12.50 -19.43 5.16
CA ARG A 31 -11.57 -18.34 5.53
C ARG A 31 -12.20 -17.23 6.39
N SER A 32 -12.98 -17.63 7.38
CA SER A 32 -13.55 -16.74 8.40
C SER A 32 -12.47 -15.99 9.15
N LEU A 33 -12.72 -14.71 9.46
CA LEU A 33 -11.90 -14.02 10.44
C LEU A 33 -12.22 -14.53 11.86
N PRO A 34 -11.25 -14.46 12.79
CA PRO A 34 -11.59 -14.56 14.21
C PRO A 34 -12.64 -13.50 14.51
N CYS A 35 -13.68 -13.88 15.25
CA CYS A 35 -14.69 -12.95 15.74
C CYS A 35 -14.44 -12.69 17.22
N PRO A 36 -13.40 -11.92 17.60
CA PRO A 36 -13.21 -11.58 18.99
C PRO A 36 -14.42 -10.76 19.41
N TYR A 37 -15.21 -11.28 20.35
CA TYR A 37 -16.08 -10.41 21.12
C TYR A 37 -15.18 -9.40 21.84
N CYS A 38 -15.18 -8.19 21.28
CA CYS A 38 -14.71 -6.89 21.77
C CYS A 38 -13.50 -6.90 22.71
N GLY A 39 -12.38 -6.40 22.21
CA GLY A 39 -11.24 -6.03 23.03
C GLY A 39 -10.11 -5.49 22.18
N GLU A 40 -9.78 -4.21 22.37
CA GLU A 40 -8.66 -3.50 21.72
C GLU A 40 -7.41 -4.38 21.59
N LYS A 41 -7.00 -5.04 22.68
CA LYS A 41 -5.81 -5.90 22.72
C LYS A 41 -5.87 -7.09 21.75
N ASN A 42 -7.03 -7.72 21.61
CA ASN A 42 -7.18 -8.89 20.73
C ASN A 42 -7.20 -8.45 19.27
N VAL A 43 -7.89 -7.34 18.95
CA VAL A 43 -7.90 -6.76 17.61
C VAL A 43 -6.48 -6.33 17.20
N GLU A 44 -5.75 -5.68 18.11
CA GLU A 44 -4.37 -5.28 17.87
C GLU A 44 -3.45 -6.48 17.60
N ARG A 45 -3.52 -7.54 18.42
CA ARG A 45 -2.73 -8.76 18.20
C ARG A 45 -3.02 -9.40 16.84
N LEU A 46 -4.29 -9.52 16.47
CA LEU A 46 -4.69 -10.08 15.17
C LEU A 46 -4.16 -9.24 14.01
N ALA A 47 -4.25 -7.91 14.13
CA ALA A 47 -3.73 -7.01 13.12
C ALA A 47 -2.21 -7.16 12.94
N LYS A 48 -1.46 -7.23 14.04
CA LYS A 48 0.00 -7.44 14.02
C LYS A 48 0.38 -8.77 13.40
N SER A 49 -0.29 -9.87 13.78
CA SER A 49 -0.04 -11.19 13.18
C SER A 49 -0.32 -11.20 11.68
N LEU A 50 -1.43 -10.59 11.23
CA LEU A 50 -1.74 -10.52 9.81
C LEU A 50 -0.73 -9.67 9.03
N VAL A 51 -0.38 -8.48 9.54
CA VAL A 51 0.61 -7.60 8.90
C VAL A 51 1.97 -8.29 8.82
N GLY A 52 2.43 -8.92 9.90
CA GLY A 52 3.70 -9.65 9.92
C GLY A 52 3.75 -10.76 8.85
N VAL A 53 2.70 -11.57 8.73
CA VAL A 53 2.60 -12.60 7.69
C VAL A 53 2.59 -11.98 6.29
N LEU A 54 1.86 -10.87 6.09
CA LEU A 54 1.81 -10.19 4.79
C LEU A 54 3.15 -9.59 4.39
N GLU A 55 3.88 -8.97 5.31
CA GLU A 55 5.19 -8.38 5.05
C GLU A 55 6.25 -9.45 4.77
N GLU A 56 6.19 -10.61 5.43
CA GLU A 56 7.09 -11.74 5.16
C GLU A 56 6.79 -12.38 3.79
N ARG A 57 5.51 -12.62 3.48
CA ARG A 57 5.10 -13.41 2.30
C ARG A 57 4.86 -12.57 1.05
N SER A 58 4.70 -11.26 1.20
CA SER A 58 4.47 -10.28 0.13
C SER A 58 5.23 -8.98 0.42
N PRO A 59 6.58 -9.02 0.45
CA PRO A 59 7.40 -7.86 0.77
C PRO A 59 7.20 -6.73 -0.23
N ASP A 60 7.51 -5.51 0.22
CA ASP A 60 7.46 -4.32 -0.63
C ASP A 60 8.45 -4.39 -1.79
N ILE A 61 8.11 -3.68 -2.86
CA ILE A 61 9.04 -3.44 -3.97
C ILE A 61 10.16 -2.54 -3.43
N PRO A 62 11.44 -2.90 -3.64
CA PRO A 62 12.55 -2.03 -3.26
C PRO A 62 12.39 -0.62 -3.83
N GLY A 63 12.53 0.40 -2.97
CA GLY A 63 12.36 1.80 -3.35
C GLY A 63 10.92 2.32 -3.33
N LEU A 64 9.90 1.46 -3.17
CA LEU A 64 8.50 1.92 -3.08
C LEU A 64 8.21 2.67 -1.78
N VAL A 65 8.77 2.19 -0.66
CA VAL A 65 8.64 2.81 0.66
C VAL A 65 9.95 3.53 0.99
N PRO A 66 9.98 4.88 0.98
CA PRO A 66 11.14 5.65 1.41
C PRO A 66 11.52 5.30 2.84
N GLU A 67 12.82 5.21 3.13
CA GLU A 67 13.36 4.82 4.44
C GLU A 67 12.71 5.59 5.59
N GLN A 68 12.62 6.91 5.43
CA GLN A 68 12.10 7.84 6.44
C GLN A 68 10.63 7.58 6.82
N TYR A 69 9.85 6.89 5.98
CA TYR A 69 8.44 6.59 6.22
C TYR A 69 8.17 5.12 6.55
N ARG A 70 9.19 4.26 6.64
CA ARG A 70 8.98 2.82 6.89
C ARG A 70 8.23 2.54 8.18
N ALA A 71 8.62 3.21 9.26
CA ALA A 71 7.96 3.08 10.55
C ALA A 71 6.50 3.57 10.50
N ASP A 72 6.24 4.71 9.86
CA ASP A 72 4.89 5.25 9.69
C ASP A 72 4.01 4.31 8.84
N VAL A 73 4.55 3.76 7.75
CA VAL A 73 3.82 2.82 6.88
C VAL A 73 3.50 1.53 7.64
N HIS A 74 4.44 0.99 8.40
CA HIS A 74 4.21 -0.22 9.20
C HIS A 74 3.16 0.03 10.30
N GLU A 75 3.28 1.13 11.06
CA GLU A 75 2.28 1.53 12.07
C GLU A 75 0.89 1.69 11.42
N ALA A 76 0.82 2.34 10.27
CA ALA A 76 -0.44 2.52 9.56
C ALA A 76 -1.03 1.22 9.00
N ARG A 77 -0.21 0.24 8.59
CA ARG A 77 -0.67 -1.11 8.21
C ARG A 77 -1.35 -1.78 9.39
N GLU A 78 -0.72 -1.78 10.56
CA GLU A 78 -1.30 -2.36 11.78
C GLU A 78 -2.61 -1.67 12.16
N LEU A 79 -2.62 -0.33 12.19
CA LEU A 79 -3.80 0.45 12.59
C LEU A 79 -4.97 0.31 11.61
N LEU A 80 -4.71 0.34 10.30
CA LEU A 80 -5.75 0.17 9.29
C LEU A 80 -6.30 -1.27 9.29
N THR A 81 -5.43 -2.25 9.51
CA THR A 81 -5.84 -3.66 9.66
C THR A 81 -6.71 -3.82 10.90
N ALA A 82 -6.29 -3.28 12.05
CA ALA A 82 -7.05 -3.31 13.28
C ALA A 82 -8.43 -2.65 13.12
N ALA A 83 -8.48 -1.47 12.49
CA ALA A 83 -9.75 -0.79 12.19
C ALA A 83 -10.67 -1.66 11.32
N THR A 84 -10.11 -2.34 10.31
CA THR A 84 -10.87 -3.21 9.40
C THR A 84 -11.33 -4.50 10.09
N LEU A 85 -10.48 -5.11 10.92
CA LEU A 85 -10.80 -6.30 11.72
C LEU A 85 -11.82 -6.02 12.82
N ALA A 86 -11.89 -4.79 13.35
CA ALA A 86 -12.97 -4.37 14.22
C ALA A 86 -14.26 -4.10 13.44
N LEU A 87 -14.16 -3.45 12.28
CA LEU A 87 -15.32 -3.07 11.46
C LEU A 87 -16.08 -4.29 10.93
N LEU A 88 -15.37 -5.27 10.34
CA LEU A 88 -16.01 -6.36 9.61
C LEU A 88 -16.96 -7.19 10.50
N PRO A 89 -16.53 -7.74 11.65
CA PRO A 89 -17.40 -8.57 12.49
C PRO A 89 -18.53 -7.77 13.15
N LEU A 90 -18.32 -6.49 13.44
CA LEU A 90 -19.35 -5.63 14.05
C LEU A 90 -20.46 -5.28 13.06
N TYR A 91 -20.11 -4.90 11.84
CA TYR A 91 -21.04 -4.30 10.89
C TYR A 91 -21.54 -5.23 9.79
N PHE A 92 -20.89 -6.38 9.58
CA PHE A 92 -21.21 -7.29 8.50
C PHE A 92 -21.50 -8.71 9.02
N PRO A 93 -22.41 -9.46 8.34
CA PRO A 93 -22.68 -10.83 8.72
C PRO A 93 -21.44 -11.71 8.53
N PRO A 94 -21.30 -12.84 9.28
CA PRO A 94 -20.09 -13.66 9.25
C PRO A 94 -19.62 -14.10 7.86
N ARG A 95 -20.55 -14.36 6.93
CA ARG A 95 -20.25 -14.72 5.53
C ARG A 95 -19.50 -13.61 4.76
N ASP A 96 -19.65 -12.36 5.18
CA ASP A 96 -19.05 -11.17 4.59
C ASP A 96 -17.85 -10.67 5.41
N SER A 97 -17.52 -11.35 6.52
CA SER A 97 -16.40 -11.04 7.43
C SER A 97 -15.28 -12.07 7.28
N ARG A 98 -14.66 -12.09 6.10
CA ARG A 98 -13.59 -13.02 5.72
C ARG A 98 -12.28 -12.29 5.46
N ILE A 99 -11.17 -13.02 5.37
CA ILE A 99 -9.86 -12.41 5.08
C ILE A 99 -9.84 -11.63 3.75
N GLY A 100 -10.59 -12.09 2.74
CA GLY A 100 -10.75 -11.36 1.48
C GLY A 100 -11.51 -10.03 1.62
N SER A 101 -12.39 -9.92 2.61
CA SER A 101 -13.10 -8.68 2.93
C SER A 101 -12.16 -7.62 3.50
N VAL A 102 -11.11 -8.03 4.23
CA VAL A 102 -10.06 -7.10 4.69
C VAL A 102 -9.41 -6.40 3.51
N ALA A 103 -8.97 -7.16 2.51
CA ALA A 103 -8.38 -6.61 1.31
C ALA A 103 -9.37 -5.75 0.51
N THR A 104 -10.65 -6.13 0.51
CA THR A 104 -11.70 -5.36 -0.15
C THR A 104 -11.89 -3.99 0.50
N VAL A 105 -11.90 -3.90 1.83
CA VAL A 105 -12.00 -2.61 2.55
C VAL A 105 -10.72 -1.79 2.36
N VAL A 106 -9.56 -2.42 2.52
CA VAL A 106 -8.25 -1.77 2.39
C VAL A 106 -8.02 -1.23 0.97
N SER A 107 -8.52 -1.91 -0.08
CA SER A 107 -8.41 -1.41 -1.47
C SER A 107 -9.19 -0.12 -1.73
N MET A 108 -10.20 0.16 -0.91
CA MET A 108 -11.00 1.39 -1.01
C MET A 108 -10.23 2.64 -0.57
N PHE A 109 -9.08 2.47 0.09
CA PHE A 109 -8.20 3.57 0.46
C PHE A 109 -7.39 4.02 -0.74
N ARG A 110 -7.39 5.33 -0.96
CA ARG A 110 -6.71 5.99 -2.07
C ARG A 110 -6.12 7.29 -1.60
N HIS A 111 -4.91 7.57 -2.09
CA HIS A 111 -4.26 8.85 -1.90
C HIS A 111 -5.00 9.97 -2.64
N GLY A 112 -5.23 11.05 -1.92
CA GLY A 112 -5.83 12.28 -2.45
C GLY A 112 -4.78 13.35 -2.67
N ARG A 113 -4.84 14.04 -3.81
CA ARG A 113 -3.93 15.18 -4.09
C ARG A 113 -4.31 16.47 -3.34
N THR A 114 -5.46 16.47 -2.66
CA THR A 114 -5.99 17.61 -1.90
C THR A 114 -6.37 17.12 -0.52
N ALA A 115 -6.20 17.97 0.50
CA ALA A 115 -6.55 17.64 1.89
C ALA A 115 -8.03 17.23 2.06
N ASP A 116 -8.93 17.76 1.22
CA ASP A 116 -10.37 17.46 1.27
C ASP A 116 -10.78 16.18 0.53
N PHE A 117 -9.85 15.51 -0.15
CA PHE A 117 -10.17 14.29 -0.88
C PHE A 117 -10.50 13.16 0.11
N LYS A 118 -11.64 12.51 -0.11
CA LYS A 118 -12.08 11.35 0.67
C LYS A 118 -12.25 10.14 -0.24
N SER A 119 -11.44 9.12 0.00
CA SER A 119 -11.58 7.83 -0.66
C SER A 119 -12.82 7.08 -0.12
N ALA A 120 -13.26 6.04 -0.83
CA ALA A 120 -14.40 5.23 -0.38
C ALA A 120 -14.14 4.60 1.00
N GLY A 121 -12.89 4.21 1.29
CA GLY A 121 -12.49 3.71 2.61
C GLY A 121 -12.65 4.77 3.69
N VAL A 122 -12.20 6.00 3.43
CA VAL A 122 -12.39 7.14 4.36
C VAL A 122 -13.87 7.38 4.63
N LEU A 123 -14.70 7.41 3.57
CA LEU A 123 -16.14 7.64 3.70
C LEU A 123 -16.84 6.54 4.51
N LEU A 124 -16.43 5.28 4.37
CA LEU A 124 -16.96 4.16 5.15
C LEU A 124 -16.74 4.36 6.66
N PHE A 125 -15.52 4.71 7.07
CA PHE A 125 -15.23 4.94 8.49
C PHE A 125 -15.81 6.26 9.01
N GLU A 126 -15.89 7.31 8.18
CA GLU A 126 -16.60 8.54 8.54
C GLU A 126 -18.10 8.30 8.75
N GLU A 127 -18.72 7.45 7.95
CA GLU A 127 -20.13 7.09 8.11
C GLU A 127 -20.40 6.40 9.45
N VAL A 128 -19.46 5.59 9.93
CA VAL A 128 -19.50 5.01 11.30
C VAL A 128 -19.27 6.06 12.37
N ALA A 129 -18.23 6.88 12.21
CA ALA A 129 -17.82 7.85 13.23
C ALA A 129 -18.78 9.03 13.37
N THR A 130 -19.54 9.35 12.32
CA THR A 130 -20.45 10.52 12.28
C THR A 130 -21.92 10.14 12.19
N GLY A 131 -22.24 8.92 11.74
CA GLY A 131 -23.60 8.53 11.38
C GLY A 131 -24.15 9.25 10.15
N MET A 132 -23.30 9.92 9.38
CA MET A 132 -23.70 10.72 8.22
C MET A 132 -23.02 10.17 6.96
N LYS A 133 -23.72 10.21 5.83
CA LYS A 133 -23.16 9.91 4.51
C LYS A 133 -23.31 11.09 3.57
N TYR A 134 -22.34 11.29 2.68
CA TYR A 134 -22.44 12.34 1.67
C TYR A 134 -23.38 11.90 0.54
N SER A 135 -24.40 12.70 0.25
CA SER A 135 -25.33 12.49 -0.86
C SER A 135 -25.00 13.45 -2.00
N THR A 136 -24.43 12.93 -3.09
CA THR A 136 -24.17 13.72 -4.30
C THR A 136 -25.44 14.31 -4.90
N LYS A 137 -26.57 13.59 -4.80
CA LYS A 137 -27.89 14.06 -5.26
C LYS A 137 -28.38 15.29 -4.51
N GLN A 138 -28.04 15.40 -3.23
CA GLN A 138 -28.49 16.50 -2.37
C GLN A 138 -27.38 17.53 -2.12
N GLY A 139 -26.15 17.27 -2.58
CA GLY A 139 -24.98 18.11 -2.31
C GLY A 139 -24.65 18.25 -0.82
N ALA A 140 -25.12 17.32 0.02
CA ALA A 140 -25.09 17.48 1.48
C ALA A 140 -24.88 16.14 2.21
N TYR A 141 -24.43 16.23 3.47
CA TYR A 141 -24.38 15.10 4.38
C TYR A 141 -25.78 14.80 4.95
N ILE A 142 -26.21 13.56 4.84
CA ILE A 142 -27.50 13.08 5.33
C ILE A 142 -27.32 11.94 6.33
N PRO A 143 -28.31 11.70 7.22
CA PRO A 143 -28.31 10.54 8.09
C PRO A 143 -28.10 9.25 7.31
N SER A 144 -27.14 8.47 7.76
CA SER A 144 -26.80 7.18 7.19
C SER A 144 -27.86 6.13 7.54
N SER A 145 -28.06 5.17 6.62
CA SER A 145 -28.83 3.95 6.86
C SER A 145 -27.95 2.79 7.31
N PHE A 146 -26.66 3.02 7.56
CA PHE A 146 -25.69 2.02 7.99
C PHE A 146 -26.03 1.53 9.39
N VAL A 147 -25.98 0.21 9.59
CA VAL A 147 -26.43 -0.44 10.81
C VAL A 147 -25.38 -1.46 11.23
N ARG A 148 -25.09 -1.50 12.53
CA ARG A 148 -24.22 -2.51 13.11
C ARG A 148 -24.94 -3.86 13.13
N HIS A 149 -24.34 -4.88 12.52
CA HIS A 149 -24.92 -6.20 12.37
C HIS A 149 -25.13 -6.89 13.73
N THR A 150 -24.21 -6.70 14.68
CA THR A 150 -24.23 -7.42 15.96
C THR A 150 -25.38 -7.06 16.89
N ASP A 151 -25.81 -5.79 16.88
CA ASP A 151 -26.82 -5.31 17.83
C ASP A 151 -27.87 -4.37 17.21
N GLY A 152 -27.86 -4.20 15.89
CA GLY A 152 -28.86 -3.40 15.17
C GLY A 152 -28.76 -1.89 15.40
N ARG A 153 -27.72 -1.41 16.09
CA ARG A 153 -27.57 0.02 16.35
C ARG A 153 -27.14 0.77 15.10
N LYS A 154 -27.74 1.93 14.87
CA LYS A 154 -27.35 2.84 13.78
C LYS A 154 -26.45 3.93 14.35
N PRO A 155 -25.30 4.23 13.74
CA PRO A 155 -24.48 5.35 14.20
C PRO A 155 -25.24 6.69 14.11
N CYS A 156 -26.15 6.84 13.13
CA CYS A 156 -26.95 8.07 12.97
C CYS A 156 -27.91 8.34 14.15
N ASP A 157 -28.36 7.30 14.84
CA ASP A 157 -29.27 7.40 16.01
C ASP A 157 -28.49 7.74 17.29
N ARG A 158 -27.15 7.63 17.27
CA ARG A 158 -26.29 7.93 18.41
C ARG A 158 -26.01 9.43 18.49
N LEU A 159 -26.84 10.17 19.21
CA LEU A 159 -26.66 11.60 19.48
C LEU A 159 -25.97 11.83 20.83
N HIS A 160 -24.89 12.59 20.83
CA HIS A 160 -24.13 12.96 22.03
C HIS A 160 -24.61 14.28 22.61
N ARG A 161 -24.21 14.58 23.85
CA ARG A 161 -24.61 15.83 24.55
C ARG A 161 -24.11 17.09 23.85
N ASP A 162 -23.00 17.00 23.12
CA ASP A 162 -22.42 18.10 22.35
C ASP A 162 -23.11 18.31 20.98
N GLY A 163 -24.14 17.53 20.68
CA GLY A 163 -24.88 17.57 19.41
C GLY A 163 -24.23 16.78 18.28
N SER A 164 -23.06 16.17 18.50
CA SER A 164 -22.43 15.28 17.52
C SER A 164 -23.18 13.96 17.39
N ARG A 165 -23.04 13.31 16.23
CA ARG A 165 -23.63 12.00 15.93
C ARG A 165 -22.54 10.97 15.64
N GLY A 166 -22.92 9.69 15.64
CA GLY A 166 -22.01 8.57 15.33
C GLY A 166 -21.37 7.97 16.56
N PHE A 167 -20.57 6.92 16.36
CA PHE A 167 -19.85 6.29 17.45
C PHE A 167 -18.54 7.00 17.74
N THR A 168 -18.20 7.16 19.02
CA THR A 168 -16.90 7.68 19.44
C THR A 168 -15.84 6.58 19.48
N ALA A 169 -14.57 6.96 19.66
CA ALA A 169 -13.48 6.00 19.84
C ALA A 169 -13.61 5.19 21.15
N ASP A 170 -14.39 5.67 22.12
CA ASP A 170 -14.63 4.95 23.37
C ASP A 170 -15.81 3.97 23.24
N GLU A 171 -16.59 4.08 22.15
CA GLU A 171 -17.79 3.28 21.91
C GLU A 171 -17.59 2.21 20.82
N ASP A 172 -16.60 2.39 19.95
CA ASP A 172 -16.37 1.53 18.79
C ASP A 172 -14.88 1.43 18.45
N ASP A 173 -14.34 0.21 18.55
CA ASP A 173 -12.92 -0.09 18.30
C ASP A 173 -12.52 0.25 16.85
N ALA A 174 -13.42 0.11 15.87
CA ALA A 174 -13.11 0.45 14.47
C ALA A 174 -12.86 1.95 14.32
N VAL A 175 -13.68 2.79 14.99
CA VAL A 175 -13.49 4.25 15.03
C VAL A 175 -12.20 4.61 15.75
N MET A 176 -11.90 3.92 16.85
CA MET A 176 -10.70 4.15 17.65
C MET A 176 -9.41 3.92 16.85
N PHE A 177 -9.26 2.72 16.25
CA PHE A 177 -8.10 2.40 15.43
C PHE A 177 -8.02 3.28 14.17
N TYR A 178 -9.16 3.56 13.53
CA TYR A 178 -9.19 4.43 12.36
C TYR A 178 -8.71 5.85 12.68
N LYS A 179 -9.13 6.43 13.81
CA LYS A 179 -8.65 7.75 14.25
C LYS A 179 -7.15 7.75 14.54
N ARG A 180 -6.59 6.64 15.04
CA ARG A 180 -5.13 6.48 15.21
C ARG A 180 -4.44 6.43 13.85
N TYR A 181 -4.95 5.64 12.90
CA TYR A 181 -4.45 5.58 11.52
C TYR A 181 -4.43 6.98 10.86
N LEU A 182 -5.51 7.76 11.01
CA LEU A 182 -5.58 9.12 10.46
C LEU A 182 -4.51 10.06 11.02
N LYS A 183 -4.07 9.88 12.27
CA LYS A 183 -2.98 10.70 12.83
C LYS A 183 -1.65 10.43 12.14
N VAL A 184 -1.35 9.16 11.87
CA VAL A 184 -0.15 8.75 11.14
C VAL A 184 -0.21 9.24 9.69
N GLN A 185 -1.35 9.01 9.03
CA GLN A 185 -1.57 9.43 7.65
C GLN A 185 -1.42 10.95 7.47
N ARG A 186 -1.99 11.76 8.36
CA ARG A 186 -1.86 13.22 8.32
C ARG A 186 -0.43 13.69 8.54
N ARG A 187 0.28 13.11 9.52
CA ARG A 187 1.69 13.45 9.80
C ARG A 187 2.56 13.27 8.55
N VAL A 188 2.38 12.18 7.82
CA VAL A 188 3.11 11.93 6.57
C VAL A 188 2.66 12.88 5.46
N PHE A 189 1.35 13.08 5.31
CA PHE A 189 0.78 13.97 4.30
C PHE A 189 1.25 15.43 4.46
N ASP A 190 1.26 15.96 5.68
CA ASP A 190 1.71 17.32 5.98
C ASP A 190 3.19 17.54 5.61
N THR A 191 3.99 16.48 5.63
CA THR A 191 5.41 16.51 5.26
C THR A 191 5.63 16.30 3.76
N SER A 192 4.90 15.36 3.15
CA SER A 192 5.00 15.03 1.72
C SER A 192 3.63 14.75 1.11
N PRO A 193 2.90 15.80 0.67
CA PRO A 193 1.54 15.66 0.15
C PRO A 193 1.42 14.87 -1.17
N ARG A 194 2.55 14.61 -1.84
CA ARG A 194 2.60 13.87 -3.12
C ARG A 194 3.03 12.42 -2.94
N PHE A 195 3.58 12.07 -1.77
CA PHE A 195 3.92 10.69 -1.47
C PHE A 195 2.62 9.89 -1.31
N ASN A 196 2.48 8.84 -2.13
CA ASN A 196 1.31 7.98 -2.12
C ASN A 196 1.37 7.00 -0.93
N PHE A 197 1.15 7.53 0.27
CA PHE A 197 1.20 6.78 1.52
C PHE A 197 0.22 5.59 1.52
N GLU A 198 -0.99 5.81 1.01
CA GLU A 198 -2.04 4.79 0.96
C GLU A 198 -1.63 3.60 0.09
N LEU A 199 -0.93 3.80 -1.03
CA LEU A 199 -0.37 2.72 -1.85
C LEU A 199 0.59 1.86 -1.03
N CYS A 200 1.54 2.48 -0.33
CA CYS A 200 2.50 1.78 0.51
C CYS A 200 1.81 0.98 1.62
N VAL A 201 0.82 1.57 2.29
CA VAL A 201 0.05 0.88 3.34
C VAL A 201 -0.68 -0.35 2.77
N LYS A 202 -1.36 -0.22 1.63
CA LYS A 202 -2.18 -1.32 1.09
C LYS A 202 -1.43 -2.35 0.25
N ARG A 203 -0.20 -2.08 -0.18
CA ARG A 203 0.58 -2.93 -1.11
C ARG A 203 0.61 -4.43 -0.72
N PRO A 204 0.83 -4.83 0.54
CA PRO A 204 0.89 -6.25 0.90
C PRO A 204 -0.47 -6.96 0.81
N PHE A 205 -1.57 -6.21 0.97
CA PHE A 205 -2.93 -6.77 1.05
C PHE A 205 -3.47 -7.27 -0.29
N GLU A 206 -2.85 -6.90 -1.41
CA GLU A 206 -3.19 -7.51 -2.71
C GLU A 206 -3.06 -9.03 -2.68
N ALA A 207 -2.19 -9.56 -1.81
CA ALA A 207 -1.87 -10.98 -1.74
C ALA A 207 -3.06 -11.81 -1.22
N LEU A 208 -4.04 -11.14 -0.60
CA LEU A 208 -5.29 -11.74 -0.10
C LEU A 208 -6.37 -11.89 -1.19
N LEU A 209 -6.19 -11.26 -2.36
CA LEU A 209 -7.10 -11.35 -3.51
C LEU A 209 -6.51 -12.19 -4.65
N ASP A 210 -7.38 -12.95 -5.32
CA ASP A 210 -7.01 -13.69 -6.55
C ASP A 210 -6.92 -12.73 -7.75
N GLU A 211 -7.86 -11.78 -7.85
CA GLU A 211 -7.92 -10.79 -8.91
C GLU A 211 -7.12 -9.52 -8.57
N ARG A 212 -5.80 -9.66 -8.43
CA ARG A 212 -4.91 -8.53 -8.08
C ARG A 212 -5.04 -7.32 -9.00
N HIS A 213 -5.48 -7.54 -10.24
CA HIS A 213 -5.63 -6.50 -11.26
C HIS A 213 -6.71 -5.45 -10.95
N THR A 214 -7.65 -5.73 -10.04
CA THR A 214 -8.70 -4.77 -9.62
C THR A 214 -8.36 -4.00 -8.35
N PHE A 215 -7.27 -4.36 -7.65
CA PHE A 215 -6.95 -3.82 -6.33
C PHE A 215 -6.43 -2.37 -6.34
N TYR A 216 -5.77 -1.98 -7.42
CA TYR A 216 -5.17 -0.65 -7.56
C TYR A 216 -5.87 0.19 -8.63
N TYR A 217 -5.90 1.50 -8.37
CA TYR A 217 -6.24 2.51 -9.36
C TYR A 217 -5.12 2.65 -10.40
N MET A 218 -5.42 3.30 -11.52
CA MET A 218 -4.48 3.42 -12.63
C MET A 218 -3.17 4.11 -12.21
N GLU A 219 -3.24 5.19 -11.42
CA GLU A 219 -2.03 5.91 -10.99
C GLU A 219 -1.16 5.08 -10.05
N GLU A 220 -1.77 4.23 -9.22
CA GLU A 220 -1.06 3.31 -8.34
C GLU A 220 -0.36 2.19 -9.13
N LYS A 221 -1.00 1.69 -10.19
CA LYS A 221 -0.37 0.73 -11.12
C LYS A 221 0.83 1.35 -11.82
N MET A 222 0.69 2.58 -12.31
CA MET A 222 1.80 3.32 -12.91
C MET A 222 2.97 3.49 -11.94
N GLU A 223 2.69 3.80 -10.67
CA GLU A 223 3.73 3.92 -9.64
C GLU A 223 4.45 2.60 -9.43
N ILE A 224 3.72 1.50 -9.24
CA ILE A 224 4.27 0.15 -9.09
C ILE A 224 5.14 -0.22 -10.29
N ASP A 225 4.66 0.01 -11.51
CA ASP A 225 5.38 -0.32 -12.74
C ASP A 225 6.66 0.50 -12.86
N LEU A 226 6.59 1.80 -12.57
CA LEU A 226 7.76 2.68 -12.59
C LEU A 226 8.80 2.22 -11.56
N THR A 227 8.41 1.98 -10.30
CA THR A 227 9.34 1.53 -9.25
C THR A 227 10.03 0.21 -9.64
N ASN A 228 9.28 -0.75 -10.18
CA ASN A 228 9.86 -2.01 -10.66
C ASN A 228 10.89 -1.80 -11.77
N LYS A 229 10.59 -0.93 -12.74
CA LYS A 229 11.51 -0.61 -13.84
C LYS A 229 12.77 0.09 -13.32
N VAL A 230 12.63 1.05 -12.42
CA VAL A 230 13.76 1.76 -11.79
C VAL A 230 14.65 0.79 -11.05
N HIS A 231 14.08 -0.09 -10.22
CA HIS A 231 14.84 -1.11 -9.52
C HIS A 231 15.57 -2.07 -10.47
N GLY A 232 14.92 -2.45 -11.59
CA GLY A 232 15.56 -3.23 -12.65
C GLY A 232 16.75 -2.50 -13.31
N LEU A 233 16.63 -1.19 -13.51
CA LEU A 233 17.71 -0.35 -14.04
C LEU A 233 18.88 -0.22 -13.06
N GLU A 234 18.60 -0.01 -11.77
CA GLU A 234 19.62 0.00 -10.72
C GLU A 234 20.42 -1.29 -10.69
N ASN A 235 19.73 -2.45 -10.66
CA ASN A 235 20.37 -3.75 -10.68
C ASN A 235 21.23 -3.97 -11.93
N ARG A 236 20.72 -3.55 -13.10
CA ARG A 236 21.47 -3.64 -14.36
C ARG A 236 22.70 -2.74 -14.35
N TYR A 237 22.58 -1.52 -13.82
CA TYR A 237 23.69 -0.59 -13.70
C TYR A 237 24.80 -1.14 -12.79
N LEU A 238 24.43 -1.65 -11.60
CA LEU A 238 25.36 -2.30 -10.67
C LEU A 238 26.04 -3.53 -11.30
N LEU A 239 25.28 -4.34 -12.05
CA LEU A 239 25.82 -5.49 -12.77
C LEU A 239 26.80 -5.08 -13.88
N ASN A 240 26.48 -4.04 -14.64
CA ASN A 240 27.36 -3.50 -15.69
C ASN A 240 28.68 -2.98 -15.09
N ILE A 241 28.65 -2.28 -13.95
CA ILE A 241 29.86 -1.86 -13.23
C ILE A 241 30.68 -3.08 -12.80
N LYS A 242 30.02 -4.10 -12.24
CA LYS A 242 30.68 -5.33 -11.79
C LYS A 242 31.36 -6.08 -12.94
N HIS A 243 30.81 -6.02 -14.14
CA HIS A 243 31.41 -6.60 -15.35
C HIS A 243 32.38 -5.68 -16.09
N HIS A 244 32.86 -4.61 -15.43
CA HIS A 244 33.83 -3.67 -15.99
C HIS A 244 33.38 -3.03 -17.31
N LYS A 245 32.07 -2.77 -17.47
CA LYS A 245 31.65 -1.86 -18.54
C LYS A 245 32.07 -0.44 -18.17
N ASP A 246 32.79 0.19 -19.09
CA ASP A 246 33.29 1.54 -18.91
C ASP A 246 32.16 2.54 -19.14
N TYR A 247 31.57 3.00 -18.03
CA TYR A 247 30.90 4.29 -18.00
C TYR A 247 31.94 5.36 -17.65
N ASP A 248 31.99 6.41 -18.45
CA ASP A 248 32.77 7.58 -18.09
C ASP A 248 32.17 8.28 -16.84
N LEU A 249 32.90 9.27 -16.31
CA LEU A 249 32.46 9.98 -15.10
C LEU A 249 31.13 10.73 -15.32
N LEU A 250 30.91 11.30 -16.51
CA LEU A 250 29.71 12.07 -16.83
C LEU A 250 28.50 11.15 -16.92
N ASP A 251 28.64 10.01 -17.58
CA ASP A 251 27.62 8.96 -17.66
C ASP A 251 27.23 8.45 -16.27
N LYS A 252 28.21 8.19 -15.40
CA LYS A 252 27.94 7.77 -14.02
C LYS A 252 27.11 8.81 -13.28
N LEU A 253 27.52 10.08 -13.32
CA LEU A 253 26.80 11.18 -12.66
C LEU A 253 25.38 11.34 -13.22
N MET A 254 25.22 11.27 -14.54
CA MET A 254 23.93 11.40 -15.19
C MET A 254 23.00 10.21 -14.87
N ILE A 255 23.53 8.98 -14.85
CA ILE A 255 22.77 7.79 -14.45
C ILE A 255 22.30 7.93 -12.99
N HIS A 256 23.20 8.33 -12.08
CA HIS A 256 22.83 8.54 -10.67
C HIS A 256 21.75 9.61 -10.50
N ALA A 257 21.87 10.74 -11.21
CA ALA A 257 20.89 11.81 -11.16
C ALA A 257 19.52 11.36 -11.70
N LEU A 258 19.50 10.62 -12.82
CA LEU A 258 18.25 10.09 -13.40
C LEU A 258 17.59 9.05 -12.50
N LEU A 259 18.36 8.11 -11.93
CA LEU A 259 17.82 7.12 -10.99
C LEU A 259 17.26 7.80 -9.74
N ALA A 260 17.95 8.80 -9.20
CA ALA A 260 17.46 9.58 -8.07
C ALA A 260 16.16 10.32 -8.42
N TYR A 261 16.08 10.96 -9.59
CA TYR A 261 14.86 11.64 -10.04
C TYR A 261 13.69 10.67 -10.24
N LEU A 262 13.95 9.49 -10.81
CA LEU A 262 12.93 8.46 -11.01
C LEU A 262 12.41 7.86 -9.70
N GLY A 263 13.24 7.88 -8.64
CA GLY A 263 12.86 7.50 -7.28
C GLY A 263 12.22 8.61 -6.45
N ASP A 264 12.17 9.85 -6.94
CA ASP A 264 11.69 11.00 -6.16
C ASP A 264 10.15 11.03 -6.05
N THR A 265 9.64 10.47 -4.95
CA THR A 265 8.20 10.42 -4.65
C THR A 265 7.54 11.80 -4.45
N THR A 266 8.31 12.90 -4.36
CA THR A 266 7.76 14.27 -4.35
C THR A 266 7.38 14.77 -5.75
N VAL A 267 7.80 14.05 -6.79
CA VAL A 267 7.46 14.35 -8.19
C VAL A 267 6.38 13.39 -8.67
N SER A 268 5.44 13.90 -9.47
CA SER A 268 4.36 13.07 -10.02
C SER A 268 4.91 11.91 -10.85
N THR A 269 4.30 10.73 -10.74
CA THR A 269 4.65 9.52 -11.47
C THR A 269 4.82 9.76 -12.97
N ALA A 270 3.89 10.50 -13.59
CA ALA A 270 3.93 10.79 -15.03
C ALA A 270 5.17 11.63 -15.43
N ALA A 271 5.55 12.62 -14.61
CA ALA A 271 6.74 13.42 -14.85
C ALA A 271 8.02 12.58 -14.71
N ARG A 272 8.09 11.72 -13.68
CA ARG A 272 9.20 10.78 -13.52
C ARG A 272 9.29 9.81 -14.69
N GLU A 273 8.18 9.19 -15.07
CA GLU A 273 8.11 8.23 -16.18
C GLU A 273 8.63 8.82 -17.50
N SER A 274 8.49 10.13 -17.74
CA SER A 274 9.02 10.78 -18.95
C SER A 274 10.55 10.68 -19.11
N TYR A 275 11.30 10.50 -18.01
CA TYR A 275 12.76 10.34 -18.02
C TYR A 275 13.22 8.88 -18.06
N LEU A 276 12.31 7.92 -17.95
CA LEU A 276 12.63 6.50 -17.91
C LEU A 276 13.39 6.06 -19.17
N ALA A 277 12.92 6.46 -20.35
CA ALA A 277 13.53 6.10 -21.63
C ALA A 277 14.95 6.69 -21.80
N GLN A 278 15.29 7.76 -21.08
CA GLN A 278 16.64 8.31 -21.07
C GLN A 278 17.57 7.46 -20.19
N ALA A 279 17.11 7.07 -18.99
CA ALA A 279 17.85 6.18 -18.11
C ALA A 279 18.09 4.80 -18.74
N GLU A 280 17.07 4.23 -19.40
CA GLU A 280 17.17 2.97 -20.13
C GLU A 280 18.23 3.00 -21.23
N ARG A 281 18.27 4.10 -22.00
CA ARG A 281 19.27 4.30 -23.05
C ARG A 281 20.67 4.36 -22.47
N LEU A 282 20.91 5.21 -21.47
CA LEU A 282 22.25 5.38 -20.89
C LEU A 282 22.79 4.09 -20.27
N ILE A 283 21.96 3.37 -19.51
CA ILE A 283 22.35 2.10 -18.88
C ILE A 283 22.46 0.97 -19.94
N GLY A 284 21.70 1.05 -21.04
CA GLY A 284 21.73 0.09 -22.14
C GLY A 284 22.90 0.27 -23.11
N HIS A 285 23.36 1.51 -23.34
CA HIS A 285 24.38 1.85 -24.34
C HIS A 285 25.83 1.56 -23.93
N ALA A 286 26.07 1.04 -22.72
CA ALA A 286 27.40 0.65 -22.24
C ALA A 286 28.13 -0.44 -23.08
N THR A 287 27.58 -0.84 -24.25
CA THR A 287 28.21 -1.76 -25.21
C THR A 287 28.77 -1.10 -26.46
N LYS A 288 28.70 0.24 -26.62
CA LYS A 288 29.38 0.91 -27.74
C LYS A 288 29.99 2.23 -27.30
N SER A 289 31.24 2.18 -26.86
CA SER A 289 32.12 3.34 -26.98
C SER A 289 32.32 3.65 -28.47
N PRO A 290 32.02 4.87 -28.96
CA PRO A 290 32.36 5.30 -30.31
C PRO A 290 33.85 5.66 -30.47
N HIS A 291 34.66 5.55 -29.41
CA HIS A 291 36.02 6.11 -29.36
C HIS A 291 37.16 5.09 -29.49
N SER A 292 36.88 3.82 -29.75
CA SER A 292 37.92 2.82 -30.04
C SER A 292 38.11 2.51 -31.53
N ALA A 293 37.43 3.21 -32.45
CA ALA A 293 37.51 2.97 -33.89
C ALA A 293 38.31 4.04 -34.67
N GLN A 294 39.04 4.92 -33.98
CA GLN A 294 39.94 5.87 -34.63
C GLN A 294 41.24 5.92 -33.83
N LEU A 295 42.15 5.00 -34.16
CA LEU A 295 43.60 5.07 -33.95
C LEU A 295 44.09 3.64 -34.20
N ASN A 296 44.27 3.30 -35.49
CA ASN A 296 45.18 2.27 -36.00
C ASN A 296 44.87 2.08 -37.49
N GLU A 297 45.53 2.86 -38.34
CA GLU A 297 45.93 2.48 -39.71
C GLU A 297 46.70 3.68 -40.29
N ASP A 298 47.97 3.82 -39.88
CA ASP A 298 49.03 4.25 -40.80
C ASP A 298 50.39 3.84 -40.22
N ASP A 299 50.81 2.62 -40.54
CA ASP A 299 52.21 2.19 -40.53
C ASP A 299 52.31 0.91 -41.37
N GLY A 300 52.95 1.00 -42.54
CA GLY A 300 53.12 -0.16 -43.40
C GLY A 300 53.75 0.09 -44.77
N ASP A 301 55.05 0.43 -44.76
CA ASP A 301 56.06 0.01 -45.74
C ASP A 301 55.84 0.29 -47.24
N ASP A 302 56.53 1.32 -47.74
CA ASP A 302 56.95 1.38 -49.15
C ASP A 302 58.43 1.01 -49.29
N ARG A 303 58.68 0.06 -50.19
CA ARG A 303 59.90 -0.73 -50.32
C ARG A 303 61.00 0.02 -51.08
N ILE A 304 62.25 -0.12 -50.62
CA ILE A 304 63.46 0.10 -51.42
C ILE A 304 63.93 -1.24 -51.97
N ALA A 305 63.82 -1.42 -53.29
CA ALA A 305 64.75 -2.15 -54.17
C ALA A 305 64.45 -1.79 -55.63
#